data_AF-A0A4Q2DPE2-F1
#
_entry.id   AF-A0A4Q2DPE2-F1
#
_cell.length_a   1.000
_cell.length_b   1.000
_cell.length_c   1.000
_cell.angle_alpha   90.00
_cell.angle_beta   90.00
_cell.angle_gamma   90.00
#
_symmetry.space_group_name_H-M   'P 1'
#
loop_
_entity.id
_entity.type
_entity.pdbx_description
1 polymer ?
#
loop_
_entity_poly.entity_id
_entity_poly.type
_entity_poly.pdbx_seq_one_letter_code
_entity_poly.pdbx_strand_id
1 'polypeptide(L)'
;MGSTDGDNNDGITVLDVTTPGKPAFCFVNIGESMEPLTATEYLRGSYSAPDPDTLESLSDEEKQAELCNLEAISNFDDMPLVTEDTLCRVWPEEYGEVEDDDDDVENASAVQDQLAVSRGQKYQSLTSIEEIITRLKNEAVSEAGVDLSGLPLDGQQLLTVLKDSGPFKRLDVSGNQQVDKVVFLQILEAHKPLQWINITGCSISDEDLKELLFDHRKLFYFIGRIIHPAFLTGDPRDEFPNALRFTILRRLNNEASSVSLPFFGIDQLIQNLTDAVELCHEPDSLALFMEPHSVTLATIFASARNKDEDWPDRDVEIMPRRSFDPLKGGGYDIVVHNFPQRDKRPKYAIVLPQVEGQQREILDIATFLRHMEEQGSPPTDPNAAKSLVDRINSSYKLMLNLNASMFQMTRAAAVMENGSKIF
;
A
#
# COMPACT_ATOMS: atom_id res chain seq x y z
N MET A 1 21.01 -8.97 -0.25
CA MET A 1 21.20 -7.86 -1.19
C MET A 1 22.01 -6.84 -0.43
N GLY A 2 23.24 -6.61 -0.87
CA GLY A 2 24.06 -5.51 -0.43
C GLY A 2 23.48 -4.17 -0.89
N SER A 3 23.90 -3.09 -0.25
CA SER A 3 23.53 -1.73 -0.65
C SER A 3 24.16 -1.33 -2.00
N THR A 4 25.21 -2.05 -2.42
CA THR A 4 25.94 -1.84 -3.68
C THR A 4 25.51 -2.76 -4.84
N ASP A 5 24.55 -3.66 -4.63
CA ASP A 5 24.12 -4.68 -5.62
C ASP A 5 23.33 -4.11 -6.84
N GLY A 6 23.26 -2.79 -7.01
CA GLY A 6 22.54 -2.10 -8.08
C GLY A 6 23.44 -1.31 -9.03
N ASP A 7 22.94 -1.01 -10.23
CA ASP A 7 23.61 -0.12 -11.20
C ASP A 7 23.39 1.35 -10.82
N ASN A 8 23.85 1.72 -9.63
CA ASN A 8 23.71 3.06 -9.09
C ASN A 8 25.09 3.71 -8.94
N ASN A 9 25.38 4.64 -9.83
CA ASN A 9 26.68 5.31 -9.91
C ASN A 9 26.75 6.60 -9.10
N ASP A 10 25.61 7.09 -8.59
CA ASP A 10 25.50 8.40 -7.94
C ASP A 10 25.30 8.29 -6.42
N GLY A 11 25.11 7.08 -5.89
CA GLY A 11 24.89 6.82 -4.47
C GLY A 11 23.44 6.47 -4.10
N ILE A 12 23.22 5.97 -2.89
CA ILE A 12 21.92 5.48 -2.41
C ILE A 12 21.32 6.39 -1.34
N THR A 13 20.00 6.32 -1.19
CA THR A 13 19.28 6.89 -0.05
C THR A 13 18.85 5.76 0.88
N VAL A 14 19.19 5.86 2.16
CA VAL A 14 18.79 4.90 3.19
C VAL A 14 17.73 5.56 4.07
N LEU A 15 16.62 4.87 4.29
CA LEU A 15 15.54 5.29 5.19
C LEU A 15 15.39 4.23 6.29
N ASP A 16 15.69 4.59 7.53
CA ASP A 16 15.42 3.75 8.70
C ASP A 16 14.04 4.08 9.26
N VAL A 17 13.12 3.13 9.10
CA VAL A 17 11.73 3.21 9.57
C VAL A 17 11.48 2.27 10.75
N THR A 18 12.54 1.77 11.39
CA THR A 18 12.46 0.86 12.54
C THR A 18 11.66 1.48 13.68
N THR A 19 11.69 2.81 13.84
CA THR A 19 10.81 3.56 14.74
C THR A 19 9.89 4.47 13.92
N PRO A 20 8.65 4.05 13.58
CA PRO A 20 7.77 4.80 12.67
C PRO A 20 7.49 6.26 13.07
N GLY A 21 7.51 6.58 14.37
CA GLY A 21 7.31 7.95 14.87
C GLY A 21 8.59 8.80 14.89
N LYS A 22 9.73 8.26 14.49
CA LYS A 22 11.04 8.92 14.46
C LYS A 22 11.92 8.29 13.38
N PRO A 23 11.54 8.41 12.09
CA PRO A 23 12.34 7.87 11.01
C PRO A 23 13.70 8.58 10.95
N ALA A 24 14.73 7.88 10.49
CA ALA A 24 16.05 8.45 10.22
C ALA A 24 16.40 8.25 8.73
N PHE A 25 17.31 9.05 8.20
CA PHE A 25 17.79 8.90 6.83
C PHE A 25 19.29 9.15 6.70
N CYS A 26 19.91 8.67 5.62
CA CYS A 26 21.18 9.20 5.15
C CYS A 26 21.30 9.00 3.63
N PHE A 27 22.24 9.70 3.02
CA PHE A 27 22.74 9.38 1.69
C PHE A 27 24.08 8.66 1.81
N VAL A 28 24.43 7.81 0.86
CA VAL A 28 25.76 7.19 0.78
C VAL A 28 26.26 7.30 -0.65
N ASN A 29 27.44 7.89 -0.85
CA ASN A 29 28.05 8.04 -2.16
C ASN A 29 28.86 6.79 -2.53
N ILE A 30 28.24 5.89 -3.30
CA ILE A 30 28.85 4.63 -3.72
C ILE A 30 29.99 4.93 -4.70
N GLY A 31 31.23 4.76 -4.25
CA GLY A 31 32.44 4.89 -5.08
C GLY A 31 33.42 5.96 -4.61
N GLU A 32 32.97 6.93 -3.83
CA GLU A 32 33.85 7.94 -3.21
C GLU A 32 34.02 7.71 -1.71
N SER A 33 32.91 7.76 -0.96
CA SER A 33 32.88 7.59 0.49
C SER A 33 31.66 6.77 0.89
N MET A 34 31.89 5.62 1.51
CA MET A 34 30.84 4.77 2.09
C MET A 34 30.35 5.31 3.46
N GLU A 35 30.52 6.60 3.71
CA GLU A 35 30.10 7.27 4.94
C GLU A 35 28.67 7.79 4.79
N PRO A 36 27.87 7.78 5.87
CA PRO A 36 26.54 8.38 5.85
C PRO A 36 26.63 9.91 5.74
N LEU A 37 25.97 10.46 4.73
CA LEU A 37 25.92 11.89 4.42
C LEU A 37 24.54 12.48 4.73
N THR A 38 24.53 13.71 5.23
CA THR A 38 23.33 14.55 5.29
C THR A 38 22.86 14.96 3.89
N ALA A 39 21.62 15.45 3.78
CA ALA A 39 21.11 16.02 2.53
C ALA A 39 21.99 17.17 2.01
N THR A 40 22.51 17.99 2.92
CA THR A 40 23.44 19.08 2.58
C THR A 40 24.74 18.54 2.00
N GLU A 41 25.39 17.60 2.68
CA GLU A 41 26.68 17.06 2.23
C GLU A 41 26.55 16.36 0.87
N TYR A 42 25.50 15.55 0.69
CA TYR A 42 25.26 14.85 -0.58
C TYR A 42 24.99 15.83 -1.72
N LEU A 43 24.05 16.77 -1.56
CA LEU A 43 23.73 17.72 -2.62
C LEU A 43 24.88 18.67 -2.92
N ARG A 44 25.68 19.07 -1.92
CA ARG A 44 26.84 19.95 -2.12
C ARG A 44 28.07 19.23 -2.68
N GLY A 45 28.13 17.91 -2.53
CA GLY A 45 29.08 17.06 -3.26
C GLY A 45 28.83 17.10 -4.77
N SER A 46 27.56 17.01 -5.18
CA SER A 46 27.16 17.03 -6.60
C SER A 46 27.01 18.43 -7.21
N TYR A 47 26.56 19.40 -6.40
CA TYR A 47 26.28 20.78 -6.82
C TYR A 47 26.94 21.76 -5.85
N SER A 48 28.07 22.32 -6.27
CA SER A 48 28.77 23.34 -5.47
C SER A 48 27.83 24.48 -5.11
N ALA A 49 27.82 24.88 -3.82
CA ALA A 49 27.06 26.03 -3.39
C ALA A 49 27.51 27.28 -4.16
N PRO A 50 26.59 28.09 -4.70
CA PRO A 50 26.97 29.33 -5.34
C PRO A 50 27.66 30.26 -4.34
N ASP A 51 28.71 30.95 -4.78
CA ASP A 51 29.36 31.96 -3.95
C ASP A 51 28.33 33.07 -3.64
N PRO A 52 28.11 33.42 -2.35
CA PRO A 52 27.18 34.47 -1.94
C PRO A 52 27.36 35.78 -2.72
N ASP A 53 28.59 36.13 -3.10
CA ASP A 53 28.90 37.36 -3.84
C ASP A 53 28.48 37.28 -5.33
N THR A 54 28.25 36.07 -5.84
CA THR A 54 27.85 35.81 -7.23
C THR A 54 26.36 35.48 -7.37
N LEU A 55 25.61 35.33 -6.27
CA LEU A 55 24.22 34.90 -6.28
C LEU A 55 23.32 35.81 -7.14
N GLU A 56 23.58 37.13 -7.12
CA GLU A 56 22.82 38.08 -7.95
C GLU A 56 23.10 37.92 -9.45
N SER A 57 24.28 37.44 -9.82
CA SER A 57 24.75 37.27 -11.19
C SER A 57 24.33 35.95 -11.85
N LEU A 58 23.80 35.01 -11.08
CA LEU A 58 23.24 33.76 -11.61
C LEU A 58 22.06 34.02 -12.55
N SER A 59 21.92 33.16 -13.56
CA SER A 59 20.74 33.11 -14.40
C SER A 59 19.49 32.75 -13.59
N ASP A 60 18.31 33.07 -14.11
CA ASP A 60 17.05 32.72 -13.44
C ASP A 60 16.88 31.20 -13.27
N GLU A 61 17.40 30.41 -14.21
CA GLU A 61 17.41 28.94 -14.14
C GLU A 61 18.31 28.42 -13.00
N GLU A 62 19.52 28.96 -12.85
CA GLU A 62 20.44 28.60 -11.76
C GLU A 62 19.90 29.01 -10.39
N LYS A 63 19.28 30.19 -10.28
CA LYS A 63 18.61 30.63 -9.05
C LYS A 63 17.46 29.71 -8.68
N GLN A 64 16.67 29.28 -9.66
CA GLN A 64 15.57 28.36 -9.43
C GLN A 64 16.08 26.97 -9.01
N ALA A 65 17.16 26.48 -9.64
CA ALA A 65 17.78 25.22 -9.25
C ALA A 65 18.32 25.27 -7.82
N GLU A 66 19.00 26.35 -7.43
CA GLU A 66 19.49 26.54 -6.06
C GLU A 66 18.34 26.63 -5.04
N LEU A 67 17.24 27.30 -5.39
CA LEU A 67 16.05 27.35 -4.53
C LEU A 67 15.46 25.95 -4.31
N CYS A 68 15.35 25.14 -5.38
CA CYS A 68 14.90 23.75 -5.29
C CYS A 68 15.85 22.90 -4.43
N ASN A 69 17.17 23.09 -4.53
CA ASN A 69 18.16 22.39 -3.70
C ASN A 69 18.01 22.76 -2.22
N LEU A 70 17.85 24.05 -1.90
CA LEU A 70 17.67 24.51 -0.53
C LEU A 70 16.35 24.01 0.08
N GLU A 71 15.27 24.03 -0.70
CA GLU A 71 13.98 23.45 -0.29
C GLU A 71 14.13 21.96 0.00
N ALA A 72 14.78 21.21 -0.90
CA ALA A 72 15.03 19.79 -0.70
C ALA A 72 15.85 19.52 0.58
N ILE A 73 16.93 20.26 0.83
CA ILE A 73 17.73 20.15 2.06
C ILE A 73 16.86 20.41 3.30
N SER A 74 16.09 21.50 3.29
CA SER A 74 15.29 21.90 4.44
C SER A 74 14.23 20.88 4.85
N ASN A 75 13.73 20.07 3.92
CA ASN A 75 12.78 18.99 4.21
C ASN A 75 13.38 17.88 5.09
N PHE A 76 14.70 17.83 5.24
CA PHE A 76 15.41 16.80 5.99
C PHE A 76 16.12 17.31 7.25
N ASP A 77 16.17 18.63 7.51
CA ASP A 77 16.95 19.21 8.62
C ASP A 77 16.52 18.69 10.01
N ASP A 78 15.24 18.33 10.17
CA ASP A 78 14.69 17.81 11.43
C ASP A 78 14.74 16.27 11.52
N MET A 79 15.13 15.57 10.45
CA MET A 79 15.21 14.11 10.45
C MET A 79 16.58 13.65 10.99
N PRO A 80 16.61 12.73 11.97
CA PRO A 80 17.86 12.12 12.44
C PRO A 80 18.65 11.46 11.30
N LEU A 81 19.98 11.55 11.38
CA LEU A 81 20.88 10.88 10.46
C LEU A 81 21.03 9.40 10.83
N VAL A 82 20.96 8.49 9.85
CA VAL A 82 21.35 7.08 10.02
C VAL A 82 22.84 7.02 10.29
N THR A 83 23.23 6.32 11.35
CA THR A 83 24.64 6.23 11.77
C THR A 83 25.41 5.15 11.00
N GLU A 84 26.72 5.27 10.94
CA GLU A 84 27.60 4.27 10.34
C GLU A 84 27.42 2.89 10.99
N ASP A 85 27.33 2.82 12.32
CA ASP A 85 27.02 1.58 13.04
C ASP A 85 25.72 0.91 12.58
N THR A 86 24.69 1.70 12.25
CA THR A 86 23.45 1.17 11.69
C THR A 86 23.71 0.52 10.32
N LEU A 87 24.52 1.16 9.46
CA LEU A 87 24.88 0.63 8.15
C LEU A 87 25.74 -0.65 8.30
N CYS A 88 26.72 -0.66 9.20
CA CYS A 88 27.54 -1.84 9.53
C CYS A 88 26.69 -3.03 10.01
N ARG A 89 25.65 -2.79 10.83
CA ARG A 89 24.74 -3.85 11.28
C ARG A 89 23.87 -4.42 10.16
N VAL A 90 23.44 -3.59 9.21
CA VAL A 90 22.57 -4.01 8.11
C VAL A 90 23.36 -4.62 6.96
N TRP A 91 24.54 -4.08 6.66
CA TRP A 91 25.41 -4.48 5.55
C TRP A 91 26.89 -4.62 6.00
N PRO A 92 27.20 -5.58 6.89
CA PRO A 92 28.54 -5.72 7.48
C PRO A 92 29.63 -6.01 6.44
N GLU A 93 29.28 -6.70 5.35
CA GLU A 93 30.23 -6.99 4.27
C GLU A 93 30.67 -5.73 3.48
N GLU A 94 29.88 -4.66 3.53
CA GLU A 94 30.12 -3.42 2.78
C GLU A 94 30.67 -2.28 3.65
N TYR A 95 30.16 -2.14 4.87
CA TYR A 95 30.50 -1.04 5.79
C TYR A 95 31.42 -1.48 6.93
N GLY A 96 31.67 -2.79 7.08
CA GLY A 96 32.49 -3.36 8.15
C GLY A 96 31.66 -3.98 9.27
N GLU A 97 32.30 -4.79 10.10
CA GLU A 97 31.69 -5.33 11.30
C GLU A 97 31.78 -4.28 12.42
N VAL A 98 30.69 -4.08 13.16
CA VAL A 98 30.74 -3.26 14.38
C VAL A 98 31.58 -4.03 15.39
N GLU A 99 32.67 -3.43 15.87
CA GLU A 99 33.38 -3.97 17.03
C GLU A 99 32.41 -3.87 18.21
N ASP A 100 31.84 -5.00 18.61
CA ASP A 100 30.98 -5.11 19.79
C ASP A 100 31.83 -4.83 21.03
N ASP A 101 32.03 -3.55 21.34
CA ASP A 101 32.37 -3.13 22.69
C ASP A 101 31.13 -3.45 23.55
N ASP A 102 31.15 -4.65 24.12
CA ASP A 102 30.08 -5.39 24.83
C ASP A 102 29.35 -4.62 25.97
N ASP A 103 29.64 -3.35 26.20
CA ASP A 103 29.28 -2.67 27.45
C ASP A 103 28.17 -1.60 27.38
N ASP A 104 27.71 -1.06 26.22
CA ASP A 104 26.86 0.15 26.27
C ASP A 104 25.65 0.30 25.31
N VAL A 105 25.28 -0.65 24.44
CA VAL A 105 24.15 -0.43 23.50
C VAL A 105 22.80 -0.95 24.02
N GLU A 106 22.21 -0.19 24.96
CA GLU A 106 20.78 -0.25 25.26
C GLU A 106 19.97 0.66 24.31
N ASN A 107 18.82 0.14 23.84
CA ASN A 107 17.59 0.88 23.50
C ASN A 107 17.48 1.67 22.17
N ALA A 108 16.97 0.99 21.14
CA ALA A 108 15.89 1.53 20.30
C ALA A 108 14.88 0.42 19.89
N SER A 109 15.38 -0.73 19.43
CA SER A 109 14.55 -1.94 19.18
C SER A 109 13.86 -2.46 20.45
N ALA A 110 14.51 -2.30 21.60
CA ALA A 110 13.98 -2.75 22.88
C ALA A 110 12.74 -1.97 23.37
N VAL A 111 12.35 -0.82 22.79
CA VAL A 111 11.17 -0.07 23.28
C VAL A 111 9.85 -0.68 22.80
N GLN A 112 9.78 -1.18 21.57
CA GLN A 112 8.61 -1.93 21.09
C GLN A 112 8.53 -3.31 21.76
N ASP A 113 9.68 -3.98 21.91
CA ASP A 113 9.75 -5.22 22.67
C ASP A 113 9.41 -5.00 24.14
N GLN A 114 9.79 -3.89 24.78
CA GLN A 114 9.40 -3.58 26.17
C GLN A 114 7.90 -3.29 26.30
N LEU A 115 7.24 -2.71 25.31
CA LEU A 115 5.78 -2.53 25.31
C LEU A 115 5.04 -3.87 25.13
N ALA A 116 5.51 -4.72 24.22
CA ALA A 116 4.99 -6.08 24.06
C ALA A 116 5.27 -6.97 25.29
N VAL A 117 6.46 -6.84 25.89
CA VAL A 117 6.88 -7.56 27.11
C VAL A 117 6.15 -7.04 28.33
N SER A 118 5.97 -5.72 28.50
CA SER A 118 5.20 -5.17 29.63
C SER A 118 3.71 -5.50 29.52
N ARG A 119 3.15 -5.56 28.30
CA ARG A 119 1.79 -6.09 28.07
C ARG A 119 1.73 -7.60 28.33
N GLY A 120 2.67 -8.38 27.80
CA GLY A 120 2.78 -9.83 28.06
C GLY A 120 2.85 -10.13 29.55
N GLN A 121 3.67 -9.39 30.30
CA GLN A 121 3.75 -9.47 31.77
C GLN A 121 2.44 -9.07 32.46
N LYS A 122 1.72 -8.06 31.93
CA LYS A 122 0.40 -7.63 32.44
C LYS A 122 -0.68 -8.72 32.30
N TYR A 123 -0.52 -9.65 31.34
CA TYR A 123 -1.46 -10.76 31.12
C TYR A 123 -0.96 -12.11 31.65
N GLN A 124 0.35 -12.30 31.83
CA GLN A 124 0.93 -13.50 32.47
C GLN A 124 0.45 -13.68 33.92
N SER A 125 0.00 -12.61 34.59
CA SER A 125 -0.59 -12.70 35.93
C SER A 125 -2.05 -13.16 35.94
N LEU A 126 -2.73 -13.20 34.79
CA LEU A 126 -4.10 -13.70 34.68
C LEU A 126 -4.04 -15.20 34.51
N THR A 127 -4.61 -15.93 35.47
CA THR A 127 -4.47 -17.38 35.55
C THR A 127 -5.67 -18.12 34.98
N SER A 128 -6.77 -17.42 34.72
CA SER A 128 -7.99 -18.01 34.17
C SER A 128 -8.57 -17.20 33.00
N ILE A 129 -9.26 -17.91 32.10
CA ILE A 129 -9.97 -17.31 30.96
C ILE A 129 -11.06 -16.35 31.47
N GLU A 130 -11.71 -16.67 32.59
CA GLU A 130 -12.72 -15.80 33.17
C GLU A 130 -12.14 -14.45 33.61
N GLU A 131 -10.90 -14.43 34.11
CA GLU A 131 -10.21 -13.18 34.46
C GLU A 131 -9.88 -12.35 33.21
N ILE A 132 -9.44 -13.00 32.13
CA ILE A 132 -9.21 -12.36 30.82
C ILE A 132 -10.53 -11.78 30.29
N ILE A 133 -11.61 -12.56 30.25
CA ILE A 133 -12.93 -12.11 29.80
C ILE A 133 -13.44 -10.96 30.66
N THR A 134 -13.32 -11.06 31.98
CA THR A 134 -13.77 -9.99 32.90
C THR A 134 -12.98 -8.72 32.68
N ARG A 135 -11.67 -8.83 32.50
CA ARG A 135 -10.79 -7.70 32.22
C ARG A 135 -11.10 -7.08 30.87
N LEU A 136 -11.27 -7.88 29.82
CA LEU A 136 -11.68 -7.40 28.50
C LEU A 136 -13.04 -6.71 28.61
N LYS A 137 -14.02 -7.26 29.32
CA LYS A 137 -15.30 -6.56 29.53
C LYS A 137 -15.15 -5.22 30.26
N ASN A 138 -14.10 -5.06 31.09
CA ASN A 138 -13.82 -3.83 31.83
C ASN A 138 -12.92 -2.84 31.07
N GLU A 139 -12.03 -3.32 30.20
CA GLU A 139 -11.12 -2.50 29.37
C GLU A 139 -11.73 -2.19 27.98
N ALA A 140 -12.57 -3.08 27.44
CA ALA A 140 -13.13 -3.05 26.08
C ALA A 140 -14.42 -2.24 25.94
N VAL A 141 -14.60 -1.17 26.73
CA VAL A 141 -15.70 -0.21 26.48
C VAL A 141 -15.14 1.11 25.95
N SER A 142 -14.22 0.98 25.00
CA SER A 142 -14.11 1.95 23.91
C SER A 142 -14.89 1.34 22.75
N GLU A 143 -15.86 2.07 22.18
CA GLU A 143 -16.83 1.60 21.18
C GLU A 143 -16.23 1.00 19.88
N ALA A 144 -14.91 0.84 19.76
CA ALA A 144 -14.24 0.60 18.47
C ALA A 144 -13.62 -0.80 18.29
N GLY A 145 -13.24 -1.57 19.31
CA GLY A 145 -12.50 -2.81 19.06
C GLY A 145 -12.19 -3.73 20.24
N VAL A 146 -11.73 -4.94 19.91
CA VAL A 146 -11.27 -5.99 20.83
C VAL A 146 -9.77 -6.20 20.60
N ASP A 147 -8.95 -6.00 21.63
CA ASP A 147 -7.49 -6.22 21.59
C ASP A 147 -7.13 -7.45 22.42
N LEU A 148 -6.63 -8.49 21.73
CA LEU A 148 -6.15 -9.77 22.27
C LEU A 148 -4.69 -10.01 21.88
N SER A 149 -3.97 -8.96 21.50
CA SER A 149 -2.57 -9.05 21.09
C SER A 149 -1.70 -9.68 22.18
N GLY A 150 -0.82 -10.60 21.77
CA GLY A 150 0.12 -11.31 22.64
C GLY A 150 -0.50 -12.30 23.62
N LEU A 151 -1.82 -12.51 23.62
CA LEU A 151 -2.46 -13.49 24.49
C LEU A 151 -2.30 -14.91 23.92
N PRO A 152 -1.79 -15.89 24.70
CA PRO A 152 -1.59 -17.27 24.26
C PRO A 152 -2.90 -18.08 24.33
N LEU A 153 -3.98 -17.54 23.79
CA LEU A 153 -5.29 -18.21 23.75
C LEU A 153 -5.28 -19.28 22.65
N ASP A 154 -5.71 -20.50 22.96
CA ASP A 154 -5.99 -21.49 21.92
C ASP A 154 -7.18 -21.05 21.04
N GLY A 155 -7.33 -21.68 19.87
CA GLY A 155 -8.37 -21.30 18.91
C GLY A 155 -9.80 -21.35 19.49
N GLN A 156 -10.12 -22.30 20.38
CA GLN A 156 -11.45 -22.39 20.99
C GLN A 156 -11.67 -21.32 22.06
N GLN A 157 -10.65 -21.06 22.87
CA GLN A 157 -10.67 -19.99 23.88
C GLN A 157 -10.85 -18.64 23.19
N LEU A 158 -10.08 -18.37 22.14
CA LEU A 158 -10.18 -17.15 21.34
C LEU A 158 -11.60 -16.94 20.83
N LEU A 159 -12.19 -17.93 20.17
CA LEU A 159 -13.55 -17.85 19.64
C LEU A 159 -14.61 -17.68 20.75
N THR A 160 -14.40 -18.29 21.92
CA THR A 160 -15.28 -18.12 23.07
C THR A 160 -15.23 -16.69 23.60
N VAL A 161 -14.04 -16.12 23.74
CA VAL A 161 -13.84 -14.72 24.15
C VAL A 161 -14.49 -13.76 23.16
N LEU A 162 -14.28 -13.97 21.86
CA LEU A 162 -14.85 -13.11 20.82
C LEU A 162 -16.38 -13.18 20.78
N LYS A 163 -16.96 -14.37 20.99
CA LYS A 163 -18.41 -14.56 21.09
C LYS A 163 -19.00 -13.77 22.27
N ASP A 164 -18.31 -13.76 23.40
CA ASP A 164 -18.76 -13.09 24.63
C ASP A 164 -18.48 -11.57 24.64
N SER A 165 -17.67 -11.09 23.70
CA SER A 165 -17.28 -9.67 23.58
C SER A 165 -18.35 -8.81 22.90
N GLY A 166 -19.39 -9.41 22.31
CA GLY A 166 -20.45 -8.69 21.61
C GLY A 166 -20.02 -8.20 20.22
N PRO A 167 -20.76 -7.27 19.60
CA PRO A 167 -20.42 -6.73 18.29
C PRO A 167 -19.24 -5.76 18.37
N PHE A 168 -18.24 -5.96 17.52
CA PHE A 168 -17.08 -5.08 17.36
C PHE A 168 -16.71 -4.95 15.88
N LYS A 169 -15.96 -3.89 15.55
CA LYS A 169 -15.49 -3.63 14.18
C LYS A 169 -13.99 -3.83 14.01
N ARG A 170 -13.22 -3.77 15.09
CA ARG A 170 -11.76 -3.94 15.08
C ARG A 170 -11.35 -5.10 15.99
N LEU A 171 -10.44 -5.95 15.50
CA LEU A 171 -9.87 -7.06 16.26
C LEU A 171 -8.35 -7.07 16.13
N ASP A 172 -7.63 -7.01 17.25
CA ASP A 172 -6.20 -7.30 17.28
C ASP A 172 -5.96 -8.68 17.90
N VAL A 173 -5.35 -9.60 17.16
CA VAL A 173 -4.91 -10.92 17.67
C VAL A 173 -3.43 -11.16 17.36
N SER A 174 -2.67 -10.08 17.12
CA SER A 174 -1.26 -10.17 16.74
C SER A 174 -0.44 -10.93 17.79
N GLY A 175 0.54 -11.70 17.31
CA GLY A 175 1.41 -12.55 18.12
C GLY A 175 0.76 -13.85 18.63
N ASN A 176 -0.53 -14.10 18.35
CA ASN A 176 -1.16 -15.36 18.74
C ASN A 176 -0.87 -16.48 17.72
N GLN A 177 0.09 -17.34 18.06
CA GLN A 177 0.51 -18.49 17.24
C GLN A 177 -0.59 -19.54 17.02
N GLN A 178 -1.72 -19.48 17.72
CA GLN A 178 -2.84 -20.40 17.53
C GLN A 178 -3.83 -19.91 16.45
N VAL A 179 -3.64 -18.70 15.91
CA VAL A 179 -4.42 -18.17 14.79
C VAL A 179 -3.82 -18.69 13.49
N ASP A 180 -4.24 -19.89 13.11
CA ASP A 180 -3.98 -20.49 11.79
C ASP A 180 -5.10 -20.15 10.79
N LYS A 181 -5.02 -20.71 9.57
CA LYS A 181 -6.05 -20.55 8.53
C LYS A 181 -7.46 -20.92 9.00
N VAL A 182 -7.61 -22.01 9.76
CA VAL A 182 -8.91 -22.53 10.19
C VAL A 182 -9.52 -21.60 11.22
N VAL A 183 -8.75 -21.20 12.22
CA VAL A 183 -9.18 -20.26 13.26
C VAL A 183 -9.50 -18.90 12.65
N PHE A 184 -8.67 -18.39 11.74
CA PHE A 184 -8.92 -17.12 11.05
C PHE A 184 -10.22 -17.16 10.24
N LEU A 185 -10.47 -18.24 9.47
CA LEU A 185 -11.74 -18.41 8.76
C LEU A 185 -12.94 -18.41 9.73
N GLN A 186 -12.83 -19.09 10.88
CA GLN A 186 -13.89 -19.10 11.89
C GLN A 186 -14.15 -17.70 12.48
N ILE A 187 -13.11 -16.89 12.68
CA ILE A 187 -13.24 -15.48 13.11
C ILE A 187 -14.03 -14.69 12.05
N LEU A 188 -13.68 -14.81 10.77
CA LEU A 188 -14.34 -14.12 9.66
C LEU A 188 -15.82 -14.51 9.50
N GLU A 189 -16.15 -15.78 9.75
CA GLU A 189 -17.52 -16.29 9.67
C GLU A 189 -18.38 -15.85 10.85
N ALA A 190 -17.81 -15.88 12.06
CA ALA A 190 -18.53 -15.60 13.30
C ALA A 190 -18.80 -14.11 13.53
N HIS A 191 -17.92 -13.22 13.04
CA HIS A 191 -17.95 -11.80 13.41
C HIS A 191 -18.14 -10.89 12.19
N LYS A 192 -19.40 -10.55 11.91
CA LYS A 192 -19.78 -9.57 10.87
C LYS A 192 -20.54 -8.40 11.52
N PRO A 193 -20.21 -7.12 11.24
CA PRO A 193 -19.21 -6.64 10.28
C PRO A 193 -17.84 -6.36 10.94
N LEU A 194 -16.90 -7.29 10.83
CA LEU A 194 -15.49 -7.02 11.11
C LEU A 194 -14.90 -6.15 9.99
N GLN A 195 -14.35 -4.99 10.34
CA GLN A 195 -13.81 -4.01 9.38
C GLN A 195 -12.29 -3.90 9.42
N TRP A 196 -11.67 -4.24 10.55
CA TRP A 196 -10.23 -4.13 10.77
C TRP A 196 -9.75 -5.33 11.55
N ILE A 197 -8.68 -5.96 11.10
CA ILE A 197 -8.06 -7.07 11.83
C ILE A 197 -6.54 -7.03 11.74
N ASN A 198 -5.87 -7.20 12.87
CA ASN A 198 -4.41 -7.36 12.94
C ASN A 198 -4.07 -8.80 13.28
N ILE A 199 -3.36 -9.47 12.36
CA ILE A 199 -2.92 -10.87 12.46
C ILE A 199 -1.39 -10.99 12.28
N THR A 200 -0.66 -9.90 12.54
CA THR A 200 0.81 -9.92 12.48
C THR A 200 1.39 -10.90 13.50
N GLY A 201 2.38 -11.68 13.09
CA GLY A 201 3.01 -12.68 13.98
C GLY A 201 2.11 -13.85 14.38
N CYS A 202 1.04 -14.14 13.62
CA CYS A 202 0.24 -15.35 13.77
C CYS A 202 0.79 -16.51 12.90
N SER A 203 0.22 -17.71 13.04
CA SER A 203 0.65 -18.90 12.27
C SER A 203 0.06 -19.00 10.86
N ILE A 204 -0.88 -18.12 10.50
CA ILE A 204 -1.44 -18.06 9.16
C ILE A 204 -0.38 -17.62 8.14
N SER A 205 -0.22 -18.38 7.06
CA SER A 205 0.78 -18.10 6.02
C SER A 205 0.24 -17.25 4.87
N ASP A 206 1.13 -16.73 4.03
CA ASP A 206 0.77 -16.01 2.79
C ASP A 206 -0.08 -16.90 1.85
N GLU A 207 0.26 -18.18 1.73
CA GLU A 207 -0.50 -19.14 0.91
C GLU A 207 -1.89 -19.43 1.49
N ASP A 208 -2.02 -19.50 2.82
CA ASP A 208 -3.32 -19.63 3.47
C ASP A 208 -4.22 -18.42 3.16
N LEU A 209 -3.66 -17.20 3.19
CA LEU A 209 -4.41 -15.98 2.86
C LEU A 209 -4.82 -15.95 1.39
N LYS A 210 -3.96 -16.36 0.47
CA LYS A 210 -4.29 -16.48 -0.96
C LYS A 210 -5.42 -17.47 -1.19
N GLU A 211 -5.36 -18.64 -0.54
CA GLU A 211 -6.40 -19.66 -0.66
C GLU A 211 -7.73 -19.15 -0.07
N LEU A 212 -7.71 -18.49 1.09
CA LEU A 212 -8.91 -17.89 1.68
C LEU A 212 -9.52 -16.79 0.80
N LEU A 213 -8.69 -15.94 0.19
CA LEU A 213 -9.16 -14.92 -0.76
C LEU A 213 -9.73 -15.55 -2.03
N PHE A 214 -9.22 -16.70 -2.45
CA PHE A 214 -9.74 -17.45 -3.58
C PHE A 214 -11.09 -18.09 -3.27
N ASP A 215 -11.17 -18.89 -2.21
CA ASP A 215 -12.32 -19.72 -1.85
C ASP A 215 -13.43 -18.96 -1.12
N HIS A 216 -13.05 -17.97 -0.29
CA HIS A 216 -13.95 -17.29 0.65
C HIS A 216 -14.00 -15.76 0.45
N ARG A 217 -13.76 -15.27 -0.77
CA ARG A 217 -13.70 -13.82 -1.10
C ARG A 217 -14.78 -12.94 -0.48
N LYS A 218 -16.02 -13.45 -0.36
CA LYS A 218 -17.16 -12.69 0.17
C LYS A 218 -17.01 -12.32 1.64
N LEU A 219 -16.19 -13.05 2.40
CA LEU A 219 -15.90 -12.72 3.79
C LEU A 219 -15.05 -11.46 3.92
N PHE A 220 -14.27 -11.13 2.88
CA PHE A 220 -13.36 -9.98 2.87
C PHE A 220 -14.04 -8.68 2.43
N TYR A 221 -15.25 -8.74 1.87
CA TYR A 221 -15.96 -7.56 1.36
C TYR A 221 -16.34 -6.52 2.44
N PHE A 222 -16.36 -6.93 3.71
CA PHE A 222 -16.63 -6.06 4.84
C PHE A 222 -15.37 -5.55 5.53
N ILE A 223 -14.22 -6.15 5.20
CA ILE A 223 -12.95 -5.81 5.82
C ILE A 223 -12.32 -4.69 5.01
N GLY A 224 -12.15 -3.53 5.66
CA GLY A 224 -11.37 -2.43 5.12
C GLY A 224 -9.88 -2.64 5.32
N ARG A 225 -9.45 -3.19 6.48
CA ARG A 225 -8.03 -3.34 6.82
C ARG A 225 -7.70 -4.74 7.34
N ILE A 226 -6.65 -5.35 6.79
CA ILE A 226 -5.96 -6.51 7.34
C ILE A 226 -4.49 -6.17 7.49
N ILE A 227 -3.97 -6.19 8.72
CA ILE A 227 -2.55 -6.01 8.97
C ILE A 227 -1.88 -7.38 8.97
N HIS A 228 -1.15 -7.67 7.89
CA HIS A 228 -0.35 -8.88 7.70
C HIS A 228 0.78 -8.60 6.69
N PRO A 229 2.00 -9.14 6.86
CA PRO A 229 3.12 -8.92 5.93
C PRO A 229 2.79 -9.19 4.46
N ALA A 230 1.98 -10.22 4.18
CA ALA A 230 1.50 -10.53 2.82
C ALA A 230 0.86 -9.33 2.10
N PHE A 231 0.19 -8.43 2.83
CA PHE A 231 -0.48 -7.27 2.23
C PHE A 231 0.40 -6.02 2.18
N LEU A 232 1.56 -6.06 2.82
CA LEU A 232 2.49 -4.92 2.93
C LEU A 232 3.73 -5.09 2.03
N THR A 233 3.80 -6.17 1.25
CA THR A 233 4.84 -6.38 0.24
C THR A 233 4.38 -5.93 -1.14
N GLY A 234 5.26 -5.18 -1.82
CA GLY A 234 5.10 -4.76 -3.22
C GLY A 234 5.62 -5.76 -4.24
N ASP A 235 5.99 -6.99 -3.85
CA ASP A 235 6.55 -7.99 -4.78
C ASP A 235 5.52 -8.37 -5.86
N PRO A 236 5.77 -8.05 -7.15
CA PRO A 236 4.83 -8.35 -8.22
C PRO A 236 4.74 -9.84 -8.55
N ARG A 237 5.69 -10.67 -8.09
CA ARG A 237 5.67 -12.13 -8.32
C ARG A 237 4.64 -12.84 -7.46
N ASP A 238 4.14 -12.17 -6.43
CA ASP A 238 3.33 -12.80 -5.41
C ASP A 238 1.81 -12.64 -5.63
N GLU A 239 1.35 -12.25 -6.84
CA GLU A 239 -0.05 -11.84 -7.11
C GLU A 239 -1.13 -12.67 -6.39
N PHE A 240 -2.07 -11.97 -5.74
CA PHE A 240 -3.24 -12.60 -5.15
C PHE A 240 -4.23 -13.01 -6.25
N PRO A 241 -4.76 -14.24 -6.19
CA PRO A 241 -5.78 -14.65 -7.14
C PRO A 241 -7.06 -13.85 -6.90
N ASN A 242 -7.82 -13.60 -7.96
CA ASN A 242 -9.09 -12.87 -7.91
C ASN A 242 -9.00 -11.41 -7.41
N ALA A 243 -7.79 -10.84 -7.34
CA ALA A 243 -7.57 -9.45 -6.96
C ALA A 243 -8.33 -8.46 -7.87
N LEU A 244 -8.81 -7.37 -7.27
CA LEU A 244 -9.33 -6.22 -8.03
C LEU A 244 -8.16 -5.51 -8.70
N ARG A 245 -8.21 -5.33 -10.01
CA ARG A 245 -7.19 -4.59 -10.76
C ARG A 245 -7.74 -3.26 -11.24
N PHE A 246 -6.97 -2.19 -11.06
CA PHE A 246 -7.22 -0.90 -11.68
C PHE A 246 -6.14 -0.64 -12.73
N THR A 247 -6.55 -0.64 -13.99
CA THR A 247 -5.66 -0.54 -15.15
C THR A 247 -5.90 0.78 -15.89
N ILE A 248 -4.87 1.60 -16.01
CA ILE A 248 -4.86 2.76 -16.90
C ILE A 248 -4.15 2.39 -18.20
N LEU A 249 -4.89 2.49 -19.30
CA LEU A 249 -4.41 2.35 -20.66
C LEU A 249 -4.00 3.72 -21.21
N ARG A 250 -2.74 3.85 -21.66
CA ARG A 250 -2.21 5.08 -22.25
C ARG A 250 -1.85 4.89 -23.71
N ARG A 251 -2.06 5.96 -24.50
CA ARG A 251 -1.74 5.95 -25.93
C ARG A 251 -0.32 6.37 -26.25
N LEU A 252 0.22 7.39 -25.58
CA LEU A 252 1.48 8.03 -25.99
C LEU A 252 2.62 7.01 -26.13
N ASN A 253 2.70 6.08 -25.17
CA ASN A 253 3.71 5.00 -25.17
C ASN A 253 3.10 3.59 -25.30
N ASN A 254 1.81 3.47 -25.58
CA ASN A 254 1.10 2.16 -25.57
C ASN A 254 1.31 1.34 -24.28
N GLU A 255 1.59 2.03 -23.19
CA GLU A 255 1.81 1.43 -21.88
C GLU A 255 0.48 1.22 -21.17
N ALA A 256 0.39 0.11 -20.46
CA ALA A 256 -0.63 -0.12 -19.46
C ALA A 256 0.05 -0.07 -18.08
N SER A 257 -0.47 0.75 -17.18
CA SER A 257 -0.14 0.64 -15.76
C SER A 257 -1.30 -0.02 -15.05
N SER A 258 -1.03 -1.02 -14.24
CA SER A 258 -2.05 -1.72 -13.46
C SER A 258 -1.59 -1.87 -12.02
N VAL A 259 -2.48 -1.52 -11.10
CA VAL A 259 -2.34 -1.85 -9.68
C VAL A 259 -3.40 -2.87 -9.30
N SER A 260 -3.04 -3.83 -8.47
CA SER A 260 -3.93 -4.87 -7.97
C SER A 260 -4.11 -4.77 -6.46
N LEU A 261 -5.35 -4.99 -6.04
CA LEU A 261 -5.77 -5.02 -4.65
C LEU A 261 -6.22 -6.44 -4.30
N PRO A 262 -5.59 -7.08 -3.31
CA PRO A 262 -5.92 -8.45 -2.91
C PRO A 262 -7.34 -8.58 -2.37
N PHE A 263 -7.80 -7.56 -1.67
CA PHE A 263 -9.17 -7.41 -1.18
C PHE A 263 -9.53 -5.92 -1.15
N PHE A 264 -10.82 -5.63 -0.92
CA PHE A 264 -11.31 -4.27 -0.78
C PHE A 264 -12.63 -4.26 -0.01
N GLY A 265 -12.83 -3.24 0.81
CA GLY A 265 -14.15 -2.82 1.26
C GLY A 265 -14.85 -2.00 0.17
N ILE A 266 -16.17 -2.13 0.01
CA ILE A 266 -16.89 -1.39 -1.04
C ILE A 266 -16.82 0.14 -0.85
N ASP A 267 -16.82 0.62 0.39
CA ASP A 267 -16.73 2.05 0.68
C ASP A 267 -15.33 2.61 0.36
N GLN A 268 -14.29 1.86 0.72
CA GLN A 268 -12.90 2.15 0.34
C GLN A 268 -12.77 2.19 -1.19
N LEU A 269 -13.34 1.21 -1.89
CA LEU A 269 -13.32 1.19 -3.34
C LEU A 269 -14.02 2.41 -3.94
N ILE A 270 -15.18 2.80 -3.42
CA ILE A 270 -15.92 3.97 -3.89
C ILE A 270 -15.06 5.23 -3.73
N GLN A 271 -14.50 5.44 -2.55
CA GLN A 271 -13.62 6.57 -2.27
C GLN A 271 -12.39 6.58 -3.19
N ASN A 272 -11.66 5.47 -3.29
CA ASN A 272 -10.44 5.37 -4.09
C ASN A 272 -10.72 5.61 -5.58
N LEU A 273 -11.88 5.17 -6.09
CA LEU A 273 -12.31 5.49 -7.45
C LEU A 273 -12.70 6.95 -7.63
N THR A 274 -13.35 7.56 -6.64
CA THR A 274 -13.65 9.01 -6.68
C THR A 274 -12.36 9.81 -6.75
N ASP A 275 -11.40 9.49 -5.89
CA ASP A 275 -10.10 10.16 -5.81
C ASP A 275 -9.28 9.95 -7.10
N ALA A 276 -9.25 8.73 -7.65
CA ALA A 276 -8.61 8.45 -8.93
C ALA A 276 -9.23 9.21 -10.10
N VAL A 277 -10.56 9.34 -10.12
CA VAL A 277 -11.27 10.10 -11.15
C VAL A 277 -10.97 11.58 -11.03
N GLU A 278 -10.97 12.14 -9.82
CA GLU A 278 -10.62 13.54 -9.55
C GLU A 278 -9.20 13.86 -10.03
N LEU A 279 -8.25 12.99 -9.69
CA LEU A 279 -6.87 13.15 -10.14
C LEU A 279 -6.76 13.11 -11.66
N CYS A 280 -7.52 12.25 -12.36
CA CYS A 280 -7.53 12.19 -13.82
C CYS A 280 -8.12 13.43 -14.51
N HIS A 281 -8.81 14.32 -13.77
CA HIS A 281 -9.38 15.55 -14.31
C HIS A 281 -8.46 16.76 -14.26
N GLU A 282 -7.42 16.72 -13.45
CA GLU A 282 -6.45 17.80 -13.39
C GLU A 282 -5.63 17.84 -14.69
N PRO A 283 -5.60 18.98 -15.42
CA PRO A 283 -4.89 19.07 -16.69
C PRO A 283 -3.39 18.76 -16.59
N ASP A 284 -2.80 19.11 -15.44
CA ASP A 284 -1.37 19.02 -15.17
C ASP A 284 -0.97 17.69 -14.51
N SER A 285 -1.92 16.95 -13.92
CA SER A 285 -1.66 15.67 -13.24
C SER A 285 -1.39 14.51 -14.21
N LEU A 286 -1.58 14.70 -15.52
CA LEU A 286 -1.11 13.77 -16.54
C LEU A 286 0.39 13.47 -16.39
N ALA A 287 1.18 14.45 -15.91
CA ALA A 287 2.59 14.29 -15.59
C ALA A 287 2.82 13.34 -14.40
N LEU A 288 1.99 13.40 -13.36
CA LEU A 288 2.07 12.49 -12.19
C LEU A 288 1.80 11.04 -12.57
N PHE A 289 1.02 10.84 -13.62
CA PHE A 289 0.83 9.51 -14.16
C PHE A 289 2.02 9.07 -15.01
N MET A 290 2.77 9.96 -15.68
CA MET A 290 3.76 9.60 -16.72
C MET A 290 4.79 8.55 -16.31
N GLU A 291 5.09 8.38 -15.03
CA GLU A 291 5.96 7.28 -14.62
C GLU A 291 5.29 5.91 -14.85
N PRO A 292 6.01 4.95 -15.46
CA PRO A 292 5.53 3.58 -15.70
C PRO A 292 5.31 2.78 -14.40
N HIS A 293 5.53 3.42 -13.25
CA HIS A 293 5.32 2.96 -11.90
C HIS A 293 4.29 3.90 -11.29
N SER A 294 3.01 3.57 -11.35
CA SER A 294 1.98 4.46 -10.80
C SER A 294 1.99 4.40 -9.27
N VAL A 295 3.05 4.91 -8.65
CA VAL A 295 3.14 5.17 -7.22
C VAL A 295 1.88 5.91 -6.81
N THR A 296 1.43 6.91 -7.56
CA THR A 296 0.20 7.63 -7.30
C THR A 296 -1.06 6.74 -7.27
N LEU A 297 -1.21 5.76 -8.18
CA LEU A 297 -2.34 4.83 -8.09
C LEU A 297 -2.19 3.88 -6.92
N ALA A 298 -0.99 3.36 -6.67
CA ALA A 298 -0.73 2.53 -5.51
C ALA A 298 -1.06 3.30 -4.23
N THR A 299 -0.65 4.57 -4.14
CA THR A 299 -0.98 5.51 -3.07
C THR A 299 -2.49 5.68 -2.93
N ILE A 300 -3.24 5.96 -4.00
CA ILE A 300 -4.71 6.10 -3.93
C ILE A 300 -5.37 4.82 -3.42
N PHE A 301 -4.94 3.66 -3.91
CA PHE A 301 -5.56 2.40 -3.56
C PHE A 301 -5.03 1.76 -2.26
N ALA A 302 -3.97 2.31 -1.65
CA ALA A 302 -3.29 1.75 -0.49
C ALA A 302 -4.14 1.72 0.79
N SER A 303 -5.12 2.62 0.90
CA SER A 303 -5.93 2.76 2.10
C SER A 303 -7.19 3.57 1.85
N ALA A 304 -8.17 3.42 2.74
CA ALA A 304 -9.25 4.39 2.87
C ALA A 304 -8.77 5.61 3.67
N ARG A 305 -9.35 6.78 3.42
CA ARG A 305 -9.17 7.99 4.23
C ARG A 305 -10.47 8.35 4.95
N ASN A 306 -10.37 8.90 6.14
CA ASN A 306 -11.53 9.48 6.80
C ASN A 306 -11.97 10.75 6.05
N LYS A 307 -13.25 11.13 6.18
CA LYS A 307 -13.85 12.23 5.41
C LYS A 307 -13.09 13.56 5.55
N ASP A 308 -12.49 13.77 6.71
CA ASP A 308 -11.81 15.01 7.10
C ASP A 308 -10.29 14.81 7.30
N GLU A 309 -9.75 13.69 6.80
CA GLU A 309 -8.33 13.35 6.90
C GLU A 309 -7.59 13.77 5.63
N ASP A 310 -6.45 14.44 5.83
CA ASP A 310 -5.58 14.85 4.74
C ASP A 310 -4.81 13.64 4.18
N TRP A 311 -4.45 13.71 2.90
CA TRP A 311 -3.72 12.64 2.20
C TRP A 311 -2.43 12.16 2.88
N PRO A 312 -1.59 13.03 3.47
CA PRO A 312 -0.36 12.61 4.14
C PRO A 312 -0.61 11.92 5.48
N ASP A 313 -1.75 12.18 6.13
CA ASP A 313 -2.03 11.73 7.49
C ASP A 313 -2.67 10.33 7.54
N ARG A 314 -3.14 9.82 6.40
CA ARG A 314 -3.78 8.51 6.34
C ARG A 314 -2.79 7.37 6.54
N ASP A 315 -3.25 6.35 7.25
CA ASP A 315 -2.53 5.09 7.35
C ASP A 315 -2.43 4.39 5.99
N VAL A 316 -1.31 3.72 5.71
CA VAL A 316 -1.20 2.78 4.58
C VAL A 316 -1.55 1.39 5.07
N GLU A 317 -2.56 0.78 4.46
CA GLU A 317 -3.17 -0.46 4.94
C GLU A 317 -2.75 -1.68 4.13
N ILE A 318 -2.56 -1.44 2.83
CA ILE A 318 -2.24 -2.42 1.81
C ILE A 318 -1.23 -1.74 0.90
N MET A 319 -0.23 -2.47 0.43
CA MET A 319 0.62 -2.04 -0.67
C MET A 319 0.02 -2.59 -1.98
N PRO A 320 -0.68 -1.80 -2.82
CA PRO A 320 -1.23 -2.31 -4.06
C PRO A 320 -0.10 -2.78 -4.95
N ARG A 321 -0.28 -3.95 -5.57
CA ARG A 321 0.80 -4.61 -6.29
C ARG A 321 0.77 -4.23 -7.75
N ARG A 322 1.94 -4.15 -8.37
CA ARG A 322 2.03 -3.96 -9.82
C ARG A 322 1.57 -5.25 -10.51
N SER A 323 0.66 -5.12 -11.47
CA SER A 323 0.29 -6.24 -12.36
C SER A 323 0.79 -5.98 -13.77
N PHE A 324 1.54 -6.95 -14.31
CA PHE A 324 2.12 -6.87 -15.66
C PHE A 324 1.19 -7.43 -16.74
N ASP A 325 0.19 -8.19 -16.32
CA ASP A 325 -0.72 -8.92 -17.20
C ASP A 325 -2.16 -8.40 -17.00
N PRO A 326 -2.51 -7.24 -17.59
CA PRO A 326 -3.86 -6.72 -17.46
C PRO A 326 -4.86 -7.76 -17.97
N LEU A 327 -5.94 -7.95 -17.20
CA LEU A 327 -7.01 -8.89 -17.51
C LEU A 327 -6.65 -10.38 -17.38
N LYS A 328 -5.53 -10.74 -16.76
CA LYS A 328 -5.27 -12.10 -16.27
C LYS A 328 -5.47 -12.11 -14.76
N GLY A 329 -5.98 -13.21 -14.19
CA GLY A 329 -5.99 -13.41 -12.72
C GLY A 329 -7.36 -13.39 -12.04
N GLY A 330 -8.44 -13.70 -12.75
CA GLY A 330 -9.72 -14.14 -12.17
C GLY A 330 -10.51 -13.11 -11.36
N GLY A 331 -10.02 -11.89 -11.21
CA GLY A 331 -10.64 -10.82 -10.42
C GLY A 331 -11.46 -9.84 -11.26
N TYR A 332 -11.86 -8.75 -10.62
CA TYR A 332 -12.49 -7.62 -11.31
C TYR A 332 -11.40 -6.75 -11.96
N ASP A 333 -11.60 -6.27 -13.19
CA ASP A 333 -10.70 -5.30 -13.83
C ASP A 333 -11.46 -4.00 -14.12
N ILE A 334 -11.02 -2.89 -13.52
CA ILE A 334 -11.46 -1.54 -13.84
C ILE A 334 -10.44 -0.95 -14.81
N VAL A 335 -10.83 -0.80 -16.06
CA VAL A 335 -9.97 -0.34 -17.15
C VAL A 335 -10.35 1.07 -17.53
N VAL A 336 -9.43 2.03 -17.37
CA VAL A 336 -9.59 3.41 -17.82
C VAL A 336 -8.68 3.66 -19.01
N HIS A 337 -9.27 4.13 -20.10
CA HIS A 337 -8.56 4.51 -21.30
C HIS A 337 -8.47 6.03 -21.37
N ASN A 338 -7.31 6.56 -20.96
CA ASN A 338 -7.06 7.99 -20.94
C ASN A 338 -6.44 8.43 -22.28
N PHE A 339 -7.23 9.14 -23.09
CA PHE A 339 -6.79 9.72 -24.35
C PHE A 339 -6.76 11.24 -24.22
N PRO A 340 -5.58 11.88 -24.26
CA PRO A 340 -5.50 13.32 -24.44
C PRO A 340 -5.79 13.65 -25.92
N GLN A 341 -7.03 13.46 -26.37
CA GLN A 341 -7.53 14.11 -27.58
C GLN A 341 -8.50 15.19 -27.13
N ARG A 342 -8.23 16.45 -27.52
CA ARG A 342 -8.99 17.64 -27.09
C ARG A 342 -10.51 17.49 -27.20
N ASP A 343 -11.01 16.61 -28.08
CA ASP A 343 -12.43 16.45 -28.37
C ASP A 343 -13.04 15.08 -27.98
N LYS A 344 -12.29 14.21 -27.28
CA LYS A 344 -12.82 12.88 -26.90
C LYS A 344 -12.75 12.65 -25.41
N ARG A 345 -13.91 12.35 -24.82
CA ARG A 345 -13.98 11.88 -23.44
C ARG A 345 -13.17 10.59 -23.27
N PRO A 346 -12.42 10.45 -22.17
CA PRO A 346 -11.84 9.19 -21.75
C PRO A 346 -12.89 8.08 -21.71
N LYS A 347 -12.44 6.82 -21.82
CA LYS A 347 -13.35 5.67 -21.75
C LYS A 347 -13.06 4.82 -20.54
N TYR A 348 -14.04 4.07 -20.07
CA TYR A 348 -13.83 3.09 -19.01
C TYR A 348 -14.60 1.80 -19.27
N ALA A 349 -14.16 0.70 -18.68
CA ALA A 349 -14.89 -0.57 -18.62
C ALA A 349 -14.64 -1.21 -17.26
N ILE A 350 -15.65 -1.88 -16.70
CA ILE A 350 -15.47 -2.79 -15.58
C ILE A 350 -15.71 -4.19 -16.11
N VAL A 351 -14.74 -5.08 -15.94
CA VAL A 351 -14.78 -6.47 -16.40
C VAL A 351 -14.94 -7.37 -15.19
N LEU A 352 -15.88 -8.31 -15.29
CA LEU A 352 -16.07 -9.33 -14.26
C LEU A 352 -14.97 -10.40 -14.30
N PRO A 353 -14.72 -11.10 -13.18
CA PRO A 353 -13.99 -12.36 -13.13
C PRO A 353 -14.24 -13.26 -14.34
N GLN A 354 -13.20 -13.51 -15.13
CA GLN A 354 -13.35 -14.33 -16.33
C GLN A 354 -13.52 -15.80 -15.96
N VAL A 355 -14.60 -16.41 -16.41
CA VAL A 355 -14.74 -17.86 -16.49
C VAL A 355 -14.18 -18.33 -17.82
N GLU A 356 -13.32 -19.36 -17.80
CA GLU A 356 -12.71 -19.91 -19.01
C GLU A 356 -13.79 -20.26 -20.06
N GLY A 357 -13.60 -19.81 -21.29
CA GLY A 357 -14.54 -20.03 -22.40
C GLY A 357 -15.76 -19.08 -22.47
N GLN A 358 -15.97 -18.20 -21.49
CA GLN A 358 -17.05 -17.20 -21.54
C GLN A 358 -16.57 -15.87 -22.15
N GLN A 359 -17.48 -15.21 -22.88
CA GLN A 359 -17.25 -13.85 -23.34
C GLN A 359 -17.25 -12.91 -22.12
N ARG A 360 -16.26 -12.00 -22.09
CA ARG A 360 -16.15 -11.00 -21.02
C ARG A 360 -17.36 -10.07 -21.04
N GLU A 361 -18.06 -10.04 -19.91
CA GLU A 361 -19.10 -9.06 -19.65
C GLU A 361 -18.47 -7.73 -19.23
N ILE A 362 -18.99 -6.63 -19.79
CA ILE A 362 -18.55 -5.28 -19.47
C ILE A 362 -19.69 -4.57 -18.76
N LEU A 363 -19.41 -4.08 -17.55
CA LEU A 363 -20.34 -3.34 -16.72
C LEU A 363 -20.02 -1.84 -16.72
N ASP A 364 -21.05 -1.02 -16.60
CA ASP A 364 -20.91 0.35 -16.11
C ASP A 364 -20.79 0.37 -14.57
N ILE A 365 -20.39 1.51 -14.02
CA ILE A 365 -20.16 1.64 -12.58
C ILE A 365 -21.43 1.39 -11.75
N ALA A 366 -22.61 1.81 -12.22
CA ALA A 366 -23.86 1.62 -11.48
C ALA A 366 -24.27 0.15 -11.42
N THR A 367 -24.08 -0.57 -12.52
CA THR A 367 -24.34 -2.01 -12.62
C THR A 367 -23.34 -2.80 -11.79
N PHE A 368 -22.07 -2.40 -11.78
CA PHE A 368 -21.05 -3.00 -10.92
C PHE A 368 -21.38 -2.82 -9.43
N LEU A 369 -21.75 -1.63 -8.98
CA LEU A 369 -22.10 -1.40 -7.57
C LEU A 369 -23.34 -2.20 -7.14
N ARG A 370 -24.35 -2.31 -8.01
CA ARG A 370 -25.50 -3.19 -7.77
C ARG A 370 -25.09 -4.66 -7.68
N HIS A 371 -24.20 -5.10 -8.57
CA HIS A 371 -23.64 -6.44 -8.51
C HIS A 371 -22.93 -6.69 -7.17
N MET A 372 -22.15 -5.73 -6.66
CA MET A 372 -21.50 -5.86 -5.35
C MET A 372 -22.52 -5.93 -4.19
N GLU A 373 -23.58 -5.13 -4.24
CA GLU A 373 -24.70 -5.20 -3.29
C GLU A 373 -25.37 -6.59 -3.30
N GLU A 374 -25.64 -7.16 -4.48
CA GLU A 374 -26.18 -8.52 -4.64
C GLU A 374 -25.24 -9.60 -4.10
N GLN A 375 -23.92 -9.34 -4.11
CA GLN A 375 -22.93 -10.22 -3.48
C GLN A 375 -22.81 -10.03 -1.96
N GLY A 376 -23.62 -9.15 -1.37
CA GLY A 376 -23.64 -8.86 0.06
C GLY A 376 -22.70 -7.74 0.49
N SER A 377 -22.19 -6.92 -0.43
CA SER A 377 -21.33 -5.76 -0.13
C SER A 377 -22.00 -4.45 -0.56
N PRO A 378 -23.10 -4.04 0.12
CA PRO A 378 -23.75 -2.77 -0.17
C PRO A 378 -22.88 -1.60 0.31
N PRO A 379 -22.81 -0.49 -0.45
CA PRO A 379 -22.22 0.75 0.05
C PRO A 379 -22.90 1.21 1.35
N THR A 380 -22.10 1.63 2.35
CA THR A 380 -22.66 2.17 3.59
C THR A 380 -23.19 3.60 3.42
N ASP A 381 -22.63 4.35 2.47
CA ASP A 381 -23.13 5.66 2.06
C ASP A 381 -23.66 5.63 0.59
N PRO A 382 -24.98 5.50 0.41
CA PRO A 382 -25.61 5.55 -0.92
C PRO A 382 -25.37 6.87 -1.66
N ASN A 383 -25.14 7.98 -0.95
CA ASN A 383 -24.87 9.27 -1.59
C ASN A 383 -23.46 9.32 -2.18
N ALA A 384 -22.47 8.74 -1.49
CA ALA A 384 -21.12 8.59 -2.02
C ALA A 384 -21.13 7.71 -3.27
N ALA A 385 -21.82 6.56 -3.23
CA ALA A 385 -22.00 5.68 -4.39
C ALA A 385 -22.66 6.42 -5.57
N LYS A 386 -23.73 7.17 -5.33
CA LYS A 386 -24.39 7.97 -6.36
C LYS A 386 -23.47 9.05 -6.92
N SER A 387 -22.72 9.75 -6.05
CA SER A 387 -21.77 10.79 -6.46
C SER A 387 -20.69 10.23 -7.40
N LEU A 388 -20.15 9.05 -7.08
CA LEU A 388 -19.19 8.36 -7.95
C LEU A 388 -19.80 8.04 -9.33
N VAL A 389 -21.02 7.49 -9.35
CA VAL A 389 -21.73 7.16 -10.61
C VAL A 389 -21.93 8.41 -11.47
N ASP A 390 -22.43 9.49 -10.87
CA ASP A 390 -22.68 10.76 -11.57
C ASP A 390 -21.36 11.33 -12.13
N ARG A 391 -20.29 11.31 -11.32
CA ARG A 391 -18.96 11.78 -11.72
C ARG A 391 -18.41 10.97 -12.89
N ILE A 392 -18.35 9.64 -12.78
CA ILE A 392 -17.85 8.78 -13.86
C ILE A 392 -18.66 8.95 -15.15
N ASN A 393 -20.00 9.01 -15.06
CA ASN A 393 -20.85 9.13 -16.26
C ASN A 393 -20.75 10.51 -16.93
N SER A 394 -20.50 11.57 -16.16
CA SER A 394 -20.27 12.90 -16.73
C SER A 394 -18.93 13.00 -17.47
N SER A 395 -17.92 12.30 -16.95
CA SER A 395 -16.53 12.42 -17.34
C SER A 395 -16.04 11.40 -18.37
N TYR A 396 -16.56 10.17 -18.30
CA TYR A 396 -16.10 9.04 -19.09
C TYR A 396 -17.23 8.47 -19.95
N LYS A 397 -16.83 7.79 -21.03
CA LYS A 397 -17.75 6.99 -21.86
C LYS A 397 -17.51 5.49 -21.61
N LEU A 398 -18.58 4.73 -21.44
CA LEU A 398 -18.46 3.26 -21.35
C LEU A 398 -17.81 2.67 -22.62
N MET A 399 -16.84 1.79 -22.41
CA MET A 399 -16.07 1.11 -23.45
C MET A 399 -16.74 -0.21 -23.83
N LEU A 400 -17.63 -0.16 -24.82
CA LEU A 400 -18.38 -1.35 -25.27
C LEU A 400 -17.54 -2.40 -26.01
N ASN A 401 -16.30 -2.07 -26.42
CA ASN A 401 -15.41 -2.99 -27.12
C ASN A 401 -13.98 -2.88 -26.56
N LEU A 402 -13.78 -3.56 -25.43
CA LEU A 402 -12.48 -3.63 -24.75
C LEU A 402 -11.43 -4.32 -25.62
N ASN A 403 -11.78 -5.42 -26.29
CA ASN A 403 -10.87 -6.17 -27.14
C ASN A 403 -10.28 -5.32 -28.28
N ALA A 404 -11.08 -4.48 -28.92
CA ALA A 404 -10.59 -3.57 -29.95
C ALA A 404 -9.61 -2.52 -29.38
N SER A 405 -9.85 -2.06 -28.15
CA SER A 405 -8.95 -1.09 -27.49
C SER A 405 -7.64 -1.75 -27.07
N MET A 406 -7.70 -2.95 -26.48
CA MET A 406 -6.52 -3.74 -26.12
C MET A 406 -5.70 -4.13 -27.35
N PHE A 407 -6.35 -4.59 -28.42
CA PHE A 407 -5.67 -4.97 -29.66
C PHE A 407 -4.91 -3.80 -30.29
N GLN A 408 -5.49 -2.58 -30.24
CA GLN A 408 -4.78 -1.38 -30.71
C GLN A 408 -3.51 -1.11 -29.91
N MET A 409 -3.53 -1.34 -28.59
CA MET A 409 -2.35 -1.18 -27.74
C MET A 409 -1.30 -2.25 -27.99
N THR A 410 -1.68 -3.52 -28.01
CA THR A 410 -0.73 -4.62 -28.27
C THR A 410 -0.05 -4.45 -29.62
N ARG A 411 -0.80 -4.06 -30.65
CA ARG A 411 -0.24 -3.77 -31.96
C ARG A 411 0.76 -2.61 -31.92
N ALA A 412 0.47 -1.57 -31.16
CA ALA A 412 1.30 -0.38 -31.12
C ALA A 412 2.56 -0.59 -30.25
N ALA A 413 2.48 -1.39 -29.18
CA ALA A 413 3.63 -1.87 -28.42
C ALA A 413 4.59 -2.73 -29.30
N ALA A 414 4.05 -3.67 -30.07
CA ALA A 414 4.84 -4.51 -30.99
C ALA A 414 5.56 -3.70 -32.09
N VAL A 415 5.01 -2.55 -32.51
CA VAL A 415 5.66 -1.64 -33.47
C VAL A 415 6.86 -0.93 -32.83
N MET A 416 6.75 -0.49 -31.57
CA MET A 416 7.86 0.19 -30.88
C MET A 416 9.02 -0.75 -30.54
N GLU A 417 8.72 -1.99 -30.14
CA GLU A 417 9.76 -2.99 -29.85
C GLU A 417 10.58 -3.34 -31.11
N ASN A 418 9.93 -3.41 -32.27
CA ASN A 418 10.62 -3.62 -33.54
C ASN A 418 11.39 -2.38 -34.03
N GLY A 419 10.90 -1.17 -33.75
CA GLY A 419 11.60 0.07 -34.08
C GLY A 419 12.87 0.28 -33.27
N SER A 420 12.88 -0.15 -32.00
CA SER A 420 14.03 -0.01 -31.10
C SER A 420 15.17 -0.99 -31.41
N LYS A 421 14.91 -2.05 -32.20
CA LYS A 421 15.94 -3.01 -32.66
C LYS A 421 16.64 -2.58 -33.96
N ILE A 422 16.21 -1.46 -34.57
CA ILE A 422 16.71 -0.97 -35.88
C ILE A 422 17.66 0.24 -35.71
N PHE A 423 17.76 0.79 -34.51
CA PHE A 423 18.79 1.75 -34.11
C PHE A 423 19.82 1.05 -33.23
#